data_AF-A0A949DYK5-F1
#
_entry.id   AF-A0A949DYK5-F1
#
_cell.length_a   1.000
_cell.length_b   1.000
_cell.length_c   1.000
_cell.angle_alpha   90.00
_cell.angle_beta   90.00
_cell.angle_gamma   90.00
#
_symmetry.space_group_name_H-M   'P 1'
#
loop_
_entity.id
_entity.type
_entity.pdbx_description
1 polymer ?
#
loop_
_entity_poly.entity_id
_entity_poly.type
_entity_poly.pdbx_seq_one_letter_code
_entity_poly.pdbx_strand_id
1 'polypeptide(L)'
;MKRKRLNWIDTEREVGEMKDVVGKPVERKIKPVVVGLRARGINTHDSCGGHLNRGGVAPRVSVGGPNLRVLATRHWEQLDKGLLGVEIAREMEEERKRERLKIEPLVREYNETRNVPDDTRLVVRRDALGSDRIESFGVPAFEQSGGLGIGKRIKVKEYQKEMNEFGRFLKKKFLG
;
A
#
# COMPACT_ATOMS: atom_id res chain seq x y z
N MET A 1 12.90 -25.25 -6.55
CA MET A 1 12.82 -23.97 -5.79
C MET A 1 12.49 -24.28 -4.33
N LYS A 2 13.40 -23.99 -3.39
CA LYS A 2 13.14 -24.18 -1.95
C LYS A 2 12.08 -23.15 -1.51
N ARG A 3 10.95 -23.61 -0.97
CA ARG A 3 9.95 -22.75 -0.32
C ARG A 3 10.67 -21.94 0.76
N LYS A 4 10.84 -20.63 0.57
CA LYS A 4 11.21 -19.71 1.67
C LYS A 4 10.15 -19.93 2.75
N ARG A 5 10.54 -20.49 3.90
CA ARG A 5 9.63 -20.59 5.04
C ARG A 5 9.12 -19.17 5.32
N LEU A 6 7.80 -19.02 5.39
CA LEU A 6 7.14 -17.81 5.85
C LEU A 6 7.68 -17.51 7.26
N ASN A 7 8.61 -16.58 7.38
CA ASN A 7 9.09 -16.14 8.69
C ASN A 7 8.50 -14.77 8.98
N TRP A 8 7.26 -14.78 9.48
CA TRP A 8 6.60 -13.58 9.98
C TRP A 8 7.44 -12.89 11.04
N ILE A 9 8.08 -13.65 11.94
CA ILE A 9 8.88 -13.11 13.04
C ILE A 9 10.10 -12.36 12.49
N ASP A 10 10.85 -12.95 11.56
CA ASP A 10 11.98 -12.27 10.90
C ASP A 10 11.49 -11.04 10.13
N THR A 11 10.39 -11.16 9.38
CA THR A 11 9.82 -10.03 8.63
C THR A 11 9.34 -8.90 9.57
N GLU A 12 8.78 -9.24 10.73
CA GLU A 12 8.32 -8.28 11.72
C GLU A 12 9.47 -7.54 12.39
N ARG A 13 10.62 -8.22 12.59
CA ARG A 13 11.88 -7.60 13.01
C ARG A 13 12.42 -6.68 11.93
N GLU A 14 12.57 -7.15 10.69
CA GLU A 14 13.03 -6.34 9.55
C GLU A 14 12.18 -5.08 9.38
N VAL A 15 10.85 -5.21 9.37
CA VAL A 15 9.93 -4.06 9.27
C VAL A 15 10.00 -3.16 10.51
N GLY A 16 10.35 -3.70 11.67
CA GLY A 16 10.57 -2.92 12.89
C GLY A 16 11.81 -2.02 12.83
N GLU A 17 12.81 -2.42 12.06
CA GLU A 17 14.07 -1.69 11.86
C GLU A 17 13.99 -0.71 10.68
N MET A 18 13.01 -0.88 9.77
CA MET A 18 12.79 0.02 8.65
C MET A 18 12.48 1.45 9.08
N LYS A 19 13.14 2.39 8.41
CA LYS A 19 12.93 3.83 8.56
C LYS A 19 12.69 4.47 7.21
N ASP A 20 11.85 5.51 7.19
CA ASP A 20 11.72 6.38 6.02
C ASP A 20 12.96 7.28 5.83
N VAL A 21 12.95 8.08 4.78
CA VAL A 21 14.07 8.99 4.44
C VAL A 21 14.35 10.06 5.50
N VAL A 22 13.43 10.28 6.44
CA VAL A 22 13.61 11.20 7.59
C VAL A 22 13.80 10.45 8.91
N GLY A 23 14.07 9.14 8.87
CA GLY A 23 14.39 8.32 10.03
C GLY A 23 13.18 7.81 10.84
N LYS A 24 11.94 8.01 10.37
CA LYS A 24 10.74 7.58 11.10
C LYS A 24 10.41 6.11 10.81
N PRO A 25 10.01 5.34 11.84
CA PRO A 25 9.64 3.94 11.66
C PRO A 25 8.31 3.77 10.93
N VAL A 26 8.06 2.55 10.44
CA VAL A 26 6.74 2.16 9.91
C VAL A 26 5.67 2.35 10.98
N GLU A 27 4.58 3.02 10.61
CA GLU A 27 3.50 3.33 11.56
C GLU A 27 2.80 2.07 12.07
N ARG A 28 2.58 2.02 13.40
CA ARG A 28 1.96 0.87 14.09
C ARG A 28 0.63 0.42 13.47
N LYS A 29 -0.17 1.35 12.94
CA LYS A 29 -1.50 1.10 12.36
C LYS A 29 -1.48 0.36 11.02
N ILE A 30 -0.35 0.34 10.32
CA ILE A 30 -0.19 -0.35 9.04
C ILE A 30 0.89 -1.42 9.08
N LYS A 31 1.71 -1.45 10.14
CA LYS A 31 2.78 -2.43 10.30
C LYS A 31 2.33 -3.87 10.04
N PRO A 32 1.18 -4.37 10.55
CA PRO A 32 0.76 -5.74 10.26
C PRO A 32 0.53 -6.02 8.77
N VAL A 33 0.04 -5.03 8.01
CA VAL A 33 -0.16 -5.15 6.56
C VAL A 33 1.20 -5.21 5.86
N VAL A 34 2.12 -4.31 6.21
CA VAL A 34 3.47 -4.28 5.65
C VAL A 34 4.20 -5.60 5.92
N VAL A 35 4.13 -6.13 7.15
CA VAL A 35 4.72 -7.43 7.51
C VAL A 35 4.09 -8.56 6.69
N GLY A 36 2.74 -8.63 6.63
CA GLY A 36 2.06 -9.70 5.91
C GLY A 36 2.39 -9.74 4.41
N LEU A 37 2.47 -8.57 3.77
CA LEU A 37 2.85 -8.45 2.36
C LEU A 37 4.32 -8.85 2.14
N ARG A 38 5.24 -8.30 2.93
CA ARG A 38 6.67 -8.58 2.79
C ARG A 38 7.03 -10.03 3.11
N ALA A 39 6.34 -10.66 4.06
CA ALA A 39 6.50 -12.08 4.36
C ALA A 39 6.18 -12.97 3.13
N ARG A 40 5.38 -12.46 2.19
CA ARG A 40 5.09 -13.08 0.89
C ARG A 40 5.93 -12.61 -0.27
N GLY A 41 7.00 -11.85 -0.01
CA GLY A 41 7.84 -11.30 -1.07
C GLY A 41 7.11 -10.29 -1.94
N ILE A 42 6.11 -9.60 -1.37
CA ILE A 42 5.48 -8.43 -1.97
C ILE A 42 6.23 -7.21 -1.47
N ASN A 43 6.74 -6.42 -2.41
CA ASN A 43 7.50 -5.22 -2.10
C ASN A 43 6.57 -4.08 -1.69
N THR A 44 6.95 -3.34 -0.65
CA THR A 44 6.17 -2.24 -0.07
C THR A 44 7.03 -0.98 0.05
N HIS A 45 6.45 0.19 -0.18
CA HIS A 45 7.10 1.50 0.01
C HIS A 45 6.06 2.58 0.36
N ASP A 46 6.49 3.80 0.69
CA ASP A 46 5.66 5.03 0.87
C ASP A 46 4.33 4.90 1.62
N SER A 47 4.27 3.96 2.56
CA SER A 47 3.04 3.60 3.25
C SER A 47 2.77 4.56 4.39
N CYS A 48 1.50 4.91 4.62
CA CYS A 48 1.06 5.87 5.63
C CYS A 48 -0.14 5.32 6.39
N GLY A 49 -0.25 5.57 7.69
CA GLY A 49 -1.37 5.13 8.51
C GLY A 49 -2.60 6.04 8.45
N GLY A 50 -2.55 7.13 7.68
CA GLY A 50 -3.58 8.16 7.60
C GLY A 50 -3.55 9.10 8.81
N HIS A 51 -3.44 10.40 8.58
CA HIS A 51 -3.45 11.38 9.68
C HIS A 51 -4.42 12.52 9.44
N LEU A 52 -4.98 13.05 10.52
CA LEU A 52 -5.97 14.14 10.45
C LEU A 52 -5.34 15.50 10.14
N ASN A 53 -4.07 15.67 10.47
CA ASN A 53 -3.35 16.95 10.53
C ASN A 53 -2.06 16.99 9.69
N ARG A 54 -1.72 15.93 8.94
CA ARG A 54 -0.54 15.88 8.07
C ARG A 54 -0.63 14.73 7.07
N GLY A 55 0.04 14.86 5.92
CA GLY A 55 0.10 13.79 4.91
C GLY A 55 -1.29 13.35 4.40
N GLY A 56 -1.36 12.13 3.87
CA GLY A 56 -2.62 11.53 3.42
C GLY A 56 -3.57 11.28 4.59
N VAL A 57 -4.85 11.59 4.40
CA VAL A 57 -5.86 11.49 5.47
C VAL A 57 -6.25 10.04 5.75
N ALA A 58 -6.16 9.18 4.74
CA ALA A 58 -6.49 7.77 4.83
C ALA A 58 -5.24 6.89 4.88
N PRO A 59 -5.33 5.70 5.50
CA PRO A 59 -4.27 4.72 5.44
C PRO A 59 -4.07 4.23 4.01
N ARG A 60 -2.81 4.10 3.61
CA ARG A 60 -2.40 3.54 2.32
C ARG A 60 -1.16 2.69 2.49
N VAL A 61 -1.10 1.58 1.77
CA VAL A 61 0.10 0.75 1.67
C VAL A 61 0.47 0.64 0.20
N SER A 62 1.53 1.33 -0.22
CA SER A 62 2.01 1.26 -1.61
C SER A 62 2.85 0.00 -1.82
N VAL A 63 2.65 -0.60 -2.97
CA VAL A 63 3.33 -1.79 -3.47
C VAL A 63 3.85 -1.55 -4.87
N GLY A 64 5.06 -2.02 -5.10
CA GLY A 64 5.79 -1.74 -6.33
C GLY A 64 7.09 -2.49 -6.33
N GLY A 65 7.54 -2.90 -7.50
CA GLY A 65 8.81 -3.60 -7.66
C GLY A 65 9.99 -2.79 -7.11
N PRO A 66 11.13 -3.45 -6.78
CA PRO A 66 12.27 -2.79 -6.15
C PRO A 66 12.85 -1.66 -7.01
N ASN A 67 12.70 -1.74 -8.33
CA ASN A 67 13.22 -0.75 -9.28
C ASN A 67 12.20 0.35 -9.62
N LEU A 68 10.95 0.24 -9.18
CA LEU A 68 9.87 1.08 -9.68
C LEU A 68 10.12 2.57 -9.42
N ARG A 69 10.70 2.92 -8.26
CA ARG A 69 11.10 4.30 -7.97
C ARG A 69 12.22 4.81 -8.88
N VAL A 70 13.25 4.00 -9.11
CA VAL A 70 14.37 4.37 -9.99
C VAL A 70 13.86 4.59 -11.41
N LEU A 71 13.00 3.70 -11.88
CA LEU A 71 12.35 3.82 -13.19
C LEU A 71 11.45 5.06 -13.25
N ALA A 72 10.65 5.34 -12.22
CA ALA A 72 9.82 6.54 -12.15
C ALA A 72 10.67 7.82 -12.24
N THR A 73 11.76 7.91 -11.48
CA THR A 73 12.69 9.05 -11.56
C THR A 73 13.25 9.23 -12.97
N ARG A 74 13.76 8.16 -13.58
CA ARG A 74 14.28 8.21 -14.95
C ARG A 74 13.21 8.57 -15.99
N HIS A 75 11.97 8.11 -15.80
CA HIS A 75 10.85 8.44 -16.66
C HIS A 75 10.54 9.94 -16.59
N TRP A 76 10.47 10.51 -15.37
CA TRP A 76 10.28 11.95 -15.18
C TRP A 76 11.41 12.78 -15.81
N GLU A 77 12.67 12.37 -15.64
CA GLU A 77 13.82 13.03 -16.27
C GLU A 77 13.76 13.01 -17.81
N GLN A 78 13.21 11.95 -18.40
CA GLN A 78 13.02 11.87 -19.85
C GLN A 78 11.89 12.79 -20.33
N LEU A 79 10.76 12.79 -19.63
CA LEU A 79 9.65 13.70 -19.96
C LEU A 79 10.05 15.16 -19.85
N ASP A 80 10.84 15.53 -18.83
CA ASP A 80 11.38 16.90 -18.65
C ASP A 80 12.29 17.32 -19.81
N LYS A 81 12.96 16.36 -20.44
CA LYS A 81 13.77 16.55 -21.66
C LYS A 81 12.95 16.48 -22.96
N GLY A 82 11.62 16.37 -22.87
CA GLY A 82 10.73 16.22 -24.04
C GLY A 82 10.80 14.84 -24.71
N LEU A 83 11.36 13.83 -24.04
CA LEU A 83 11.45 12.46 -24.54
C LEU A 83 10.24 11.64 -24.06
N LEU A 84 9.72 10.77 -24.93
CA LEU A 84 8.47 10.03 -24.68
C LEU A 84 8.57 8.94 -23.60
N GLY A 85 9.76 8.45 -23.28
CA GLY A 85 10.00 7.47 -22.21
C GLY A 85 9.36 6.09 -22.34
N VAL A 86 8.97 5.67 -23.55
CA VAL A 86 8.19 4.45 -23.81
C VAL A 86 8.82 3.18 -23.20
N GLU A 87 10.13 3.00 -23.34
CA GLU A 87 10.80 1.80 -22.82
C GLU A 87 10.77 1.74 -21.29
N ILE A 88 11.02 2.88 -20.64
CA ILE A 88 10.95 2.99 -19.18
C ILE A 88 9.51 2.78 -18.70
N ALA A 89 8.52 3.37 -19.38
CA ALA A 89 7.10 3.17 -19.07
C ALA A 89 6.70 1.70 -19.16
N ARG A 90 7.22 0.96 -20.15
CA ARG A 90 7.00 -0.49 -20.29
C ARG A 90 7.62 -1.27 -19.15
N GLU A 91 8.86 -0.96 -18.75
CA GLU A 91 9.51 -1.60 -17.60
C GLU A 91 8.77 -1.33 -16.29
N MET A 92 8.31 -0.09 -16.08
CA MET A 92 7.48 0.28 -14.93
C MET A 92 6.18 -0.53 -14.88
N GLU A 93 5.51 -0.69 -16.01
CA GLU A 93 4.28 -1.48 -16.10
C GLU A 93 4.52 -2.96 -15.79
N GLU A 94 5.63 -3.55 -16.23
CA GLU A 94 5.99 -4.93 -15.92
C GLU A 94 6.31 -5.13 -14.43
N GLU A 95 7.11 -4.25 -13.82
CA GLU A 95 7.40 -4.26 -12.38
C GLU A 95 6.10 -4.13 -11.56
N ARG A 96 5.22 -3.22 -11.98
CA ARG A 96 3.91 -3.00 -11.34
C ARG A 96 3.01 -4.23 -11.46
N LYS A 97 2.87 -4.78 -12.65
CA LYS A 97 2.03 -5.96 -12.92
C LYS A 97 2.45 -7.16 -12.08
N ARG A 98 3.77 -7.37 -11.89
CA ARG A 98 4.31 -8.45 -11.06
C ARG A 98 3.84 -8.38 -9.61
N GLU A 99 3.84 -7.19 -9.00
CA GLU A 99 3.36 -7.03 -7.62
C GLU A 99 1.84 -7.04 -7.54
N ARG A 100 1.16 -6.42 -8.52
CA ARG A 100 -0.31 -6.37 -8.58
C ARG A 100 -0.95 -7.75 -8.63
N LEU A 101 -0.40 -8.66 -9.43
CA LEU A 101 -0.89 -10.04 -9.54
C LEU A 101 -0.80 -10.82 -8.20
N LYS A 102 0.10 -10.43 -7.30
CA LYS A 102 0.21 -11.04 -5.96
C LYS A 102 -0.82 -10.46 -4.99
N ILE A 103 -1.18 -9.19 -5.13
CA ILE A 103 -1.96 -8.46 -4.13
C ILE A 103 -3.46 -8.41 -4.42
N GLU A 104 -3.86 -8.36 -5.69
CA GLU A 104 -5.27 -8.33 -6.07
C GLU A 104 -6.06 -9.54 -5.55
N PRO A 105 -5.55 -10.79 -5.61
CA PRO A 105 -6.27 -11.92 -5.05
C PRO A 105 -6.47 -11.80 -3.53
N LEU A 106 -5.49 -11.25 -2.81
CA LEU A 106 -5.57 -11.08 -1.36
C LEU A 106 -6.62 -10.04 -0.97
N VAL A 107 -6.66 -8.90 -1.68
CA VAL A 107 -7.66 -7.85 -1.46
C VAL A 107 -9.06 -8.33 -1.83
N ARG A 108 -9.19 -9.09 -2.94
CA ARG A 108 -10.45 -9.69 -3.36
C ARG A 108 -10.99 -10.66 -2.31
N GLU A 109 -10.19 -11.66 -1.92
CA GLU A 109 -10.56 -12.66 -0.92
C GLU A 109 -10.93 -12.00 0.42
N TYR A 110 -10.16 -11.00 0.84
CA TYR A 110 -10.49 -10.24 2.04
C TYR A 110 -11.89 -9.62 1.94
N ASN A 111 -12.21 -8.96 0.83
CA ASN A 111 -13.47 -8.26 0.60
C ASN A 111 -14.70 -9.18 0.47
N GLU A 112 -14.54 -10.44 0.06
CA GLU A 112 -15.65 -11.39 -0.15
C GLU A 112 -16.50 -11.62 1.11
N THR A 113 -15.90 -11.46 2.29
CA THR A 113 -16.57 -11.70 3.58
C THR A 113 -16.87 -10.40 4.35
N ARG A 114 -16.64 -9.23 3.74
CA ARG A 114 -16.75 -7.94 4.44
C ARG A 114 -18.17 -7.40 4.40
N ASN A 115 -18.73 -7.19 5.59
CA ASN A 115 -19.92 -6.39 5.79
C ASN A 115 -19.55 -4.98 6.27
N VAL A 116 -19.08 -4.14 5.35
CA VAL A 116 -18.71 -2.74 5.58
C VAL A 116 -19.24 -1.88 4.42
N PRO A 117 -19.42 -0.57 4.62
CA PRO A 117 -19.80 0.34 3.53
C PRO A 117 -18.85 0.25 2.33
N ASP A 118 -19.38 0.42 1.12
CA ASP A 118 -18.58 0.28 -0.11
C ASP A 118 -17.38 1.24 -0.15
N ASP A 119 -17.54 2.45 0.37
CA ASP A 119 -16.47 3.45 0.46
C ASP A 119 -15.33 3.02 1.40
N THR A 120 -15.59 2.07 2.29
CA THR A 120 -14.63 1.56 3.28
C THR A 120 -13.86 0.36 2.77
N ARG A 121 -14.44 -0.43 1.85
CA ARG A 121 -13.80 -1.62 1.25
C ARG A 121 -12.44 -1.28 0.66
N LEU A 122 -11.49 -2.20 0.77
CA LEU A 122 -10.14 -1.99 0.24
C LEU A 122 -10.08 -2.24 -1.26
N VAL A 123 -9.29 -1.44 -1.97
CA VAL A 123 -9.03 -1.60 -3.41
C VAL A 123 -7.55 -1.45 -3.70
N VAL A 124 -7.13 -1.96 -4.86
CA VAL A 124 -5.78 -1.76 -5.40
C VAL A 124 -5.84 -0.68 -6.48
N ARG A 125 -5.32 0.52 -6.16
CA ARG A 125 -5.35 1.69 -7.06
C ARG A 125 -3.94 2.08 -7.47
N ARG A 126 -3.78 2.61 -8.67
CA ARG A 126 -2.52 3.23 -9.12
C ARG A 126 -2.29 4.58 -8.42
N ASP A 127 -1.07 4.88 -8.02
CA ASP A 127 -0.65 6.19 -7.52
C ASP A 127 -0.01 7.07 -8.60
N ALA A 128 0.25 8.33 -8.26
CA ALA A 128 0.83 9.30 -9.19
C ALA A 128 2.28 8.96 -9.62
N LEU A 129 2.95 8.06 -8.89
CA LEU A 129 4.30 7.60 -9.17
C LEU A 129 4.30 6.27 -9.94
N GLY A 130 3.13 5.78 -10.38
CA GLY A 130 2.97 4.55 -11.14
C GLY A 130 2.97 3.27 -10.30
N SER A 131 3.05 3.38 -8.98
CA SER A 131 2.93 2.24 -8.06
C SER A 131 1.48 1.89 -7.82
N ASP A 132 1.22 0.68 -7.32
CA ASP A 132 -0.12 0.34 -6.83
C ASP A 132 -0.19 0.59 -5.32
N ARG A 133 -1.37 0.84 -4.79
CA ARG A 133 -1.60 1.01 -3.36
C ARG A 133 -2.90 0.36 -2.93
N ILE A 134 -2.85 -0.22 -1.75
CA ILE A 134 -4.04 -0.66 -1.03
C ILE A 134 -4.54 0.53 -0.22
N GLU A 135 -5.78 0.93 -0.46
CA GLU A 135 -6.48 1.99 0.28
C GLU A 135 -7.99 1.71 0.24
N SER A 136 -8.78 2.40 1.06
CA SER A 136 -10.24 2.30 1.00
C SER A 136 -10.78 2.94 -0.30
N PHE A 137 -11.84 2.38 -0.88
CA PHE A 137 -12.41 2.81 -2.16
C PHE A 137 -12.79 4.29 -2.18
N GLY A 138 -13.35 4.79 -1.07
CA GLY A 138 -13.84 6.16 -0.91
C GLY A 138 -12.75 7.22 -0.72
N VAL A 139 -11.48 6.84 -0.60
CA VAL A 139 -10.38 7.77 -0.29
C VAL A 139 -10.30 8.95 -1.27
N PRO A 140 -10.36 8.78 -2.60
CA PRO A 140 -10.27 9.92 -3.52
C PRO A 140 -11.42 10.93 -3.34
N ALA A 141 -12.66 10.45 -3.18
CA ALA A 141 -13.81 11.33 -2.96
C ALA A 141 -13.73 12.03 -1.58
N PHE A 142 -13.25 11.30 -0.57
CA PHE A 142 -13.04 11.84 0.77
C PHE A 142 -11.94 12.92 0.80
N GLU A 143 -10.84 12.72 0.08
CA GLU A 143 -9.76 13.71 -0.05
C GLU A 143 -10.22 14.94 -0.83
N GLN A 144 -10.97 14.74 -1.93
CA GLN A 144 -11.48 15.85 -2.75
C GLN A 144 -12.51 16.71 -2.02
N SER A 145 -13.36 16.10 -1.19
CA SER A 145 -14.37 16.84 -0.41
C SER A 145 -13.80 17.62 0.78
N GLY A 146 -12.51 17.47 1.09
CA GLY A 146 -11.83 18.19 2.16
C GLY A 146 -12.23 17.77 3.59
N GLY A 147 -13.28 16.96 3.74
CA GLY A 147 -13.79 16.37 4.99
C GLY A 147 -13.77 17.33 6.19
N LEU A 148 -14.90 17.94 6.54
CA LEU A 148 -14.93 18.89 7.67
C LEU A 148 -15.23 18.21 9.01
N GLY A 149 -14.55 18.68 10.07
CA GLY A 149 -14.90 18.43 11.47
C GLY A 149 -14.95 16.96 11.89
N ILE A 150 -16.06 16.58 12.55
CA ILE A 150 -16.27 15.26 13.16
C ILE A 150 -16.33 14.16 12.10
N GLY A 151 -16.97 14.43 10.95
CA GLY A 151 -17.09 13.47 9.85
C GLY A 151 -15.74 12.99 9.33
N LYS A 152 -14.75 13.89 9.24
CA LYS A 152 -13.37 13.54 8.87
C LYS A 152 -12.77 12.52 9.85
N ARG A 153 -12.91 12.79 11.15
CA ARG A 153 -12.36 11.92 12.21
C ARG A 153 -12.97 10.53 12.21
N ILE A 154 -14.28 10.45 11.96
CA ILE A 154 -15.00 9.18 11.87
C ILE A 154 -14.49 8.38 10.66
N LYS A 155 -14.48 8.98 9.46
CA LYS A 155 -14.03 8.28 8.25
C LYS A 155 -12.57 7.82 8.31
N VAL A 156 -11.66 8.63 8.82
CA VAL A 156 -10.27 8.21 9.00
C VAL A 156 -10.17 7.00 9.95
N LYS A 157 -10.97 6.95 11.02
CA LYS A 157 -11.00 5.79 11.93
C LYS A 157 -11.59 4.56 11.27
N GLU A 158 -12.63 4.70 10.44
CA GLU A 158 -13.20 3.60 9.66
C GLU A 158 -12.17 2.98 8.70
N TYR A 159 -11.50 3.82 7.91
CA TYR A 159 -10.47 3.36 6.98
C TYR A 159 -9.27 2.74 7.71
N GLN A 160 -8.85 3.32 8.85
CA GLN A 160 -7.82 2.73 9.71
C GLN A 160 -8.25 1.38 10.26
N LYS A 161 -9.50 1.24 10.69
CA LYS A 161 -10.04 -0.04 11.17
C LYS A 161 -9.97 -1.08 10.06
N GLU A 162 -10.45 -0.75 8.86
CA GLU A 162 -10.42 -1.68 7.72
C GLU A 162 -9.01 -2.13 7.37
N MET A 163 -8.06 -1.20 7.26
CA MET A 163 -6.65 -1.54 7.00
C MET A 163 -6.05 -2.44 8.09
N ASN A 164 -6.41 -2.22 9.36
CA ASN A 164 -5.98 -3.10 10.46
C ASN A 164 -6.59 -4.50 10.37
N GLU A 165 -7.89 -4.61 10.05
CA GLU A 165 -8.55 -5.90 9.84
C GLU A 165 -7.93 -6.66 8.67
N PHE A 166 -7.54 -5.98 7.60
CA PHE A 166 -6.80 -6.59 6.51
C PHE A 166 -5.43 -7.12 6.96
N GLY A 167 -4.72 -6.38 7.82
CA GLY A 167 -3.48 -6.85 8.44
C GLY A 167 -3.68 -8.12 9.28
N ARG A 168 -4.79 -8.22 10.01
CA ARG A 168 -5.15 -9.44 10.77
C ARG A 168 -5.51 -10.59 9.85
N PHE A 169 -6.22 -10.33 8.75
CA PHE A 169 -6.51 -11.32 7.72
C PHE A 169 -5.21 -11.89 7.14
N LEU A 170 -4.25 -11.05 6.75
CA LEU A 170 -2.95 -11.51 6.25
C LEU A 170 -2.19 -12.33 7.30
N LYS A 171 -2.19 -11.89 8.56
CA LYS A 171 -1.57 -12.65 9.67
C LYS A 171 -2.21 -14.03 9.82
N LYS A 172 -3.54 -14.11 9.88
CA LYS A 172 -4.27 -15.38 9.99
C LYS A 172 -4.01 -16.27 8.78
N LYS A 173 -4.01 -15.72 7.57
CA LYS A 173 -3.80 -16.48 6.33
C LYS A 173 -2.40 -17.09 6.22
N PHE A 174 -1.39 -16.46 6.84
CA PHE A 174 0.00 -16.89 6.72
C PHE A 174 0.60 -17.53 7.97
N LEU A 175 -0.07 -17.43 9.12
CA LEU A 175 0.35 -18.04 10.39
C LEU A 175 -0.68 -18.98 11.03
N GLY A 176 -1.94 -18.92 10.62
CA GLY A 176 -2.99 -19.86 11.03
C GLY A 176 -3.01 -21.09 10.13
#